data_AF-A0A7Z9QJD9-F1
#
_entry.id   AF-A0A7Z9QJD9-F1
#
_cell.length_a   1.000
_cell.length_b   1.000
_cell.length_c   1.000
_cell.angle_alpha   90.00
_cell.angle_beta   90.00
_cell.angle_gamma   90.00
#
_symmetry.space_group_name_H-M   'P 1'
#
loop_
_entity.id
_entity.type
_entity.pdbx_description
1 polymer ?
#
loop_
_entity_poly.entity_id
_entity_poly.type
_entity_poly.pdbx_seq_one_letter_code
_entity_poly.pdbx_strand_id
1 'polypeptide(L)'
;GILVKITAGMDMAIGEFEEVGNTVKSFASDEATVVVGTVIDQDMKDKMRVTVVATGLGGQNVQRQDPPVHLVQHRVVGGDIAPGREAAEGAVAAESVIQEKSARVGNGNLDYLDIPAFLRRQAD
;
A
#
# COMPACT_ATOMS: atom_id res chain seq x y z
N GLY A 1 7.72 13.15 -4.82
CA GLY A 1 7.38 14.55 -4.52
C GLY A 1 7.68 14.85 -3.05
N ILE A 2 7.80 16.11 -2.68
CA ILE A 2 8.05 16.52 -1.30
C ILE A 2 7.10 17.67 -0.93
N LEU A 3 6.44 17.58 0.22
CA LEU A 3 5.69 18.67 0.83
C LEU A 3 6.44 19.16 2.08
N VAL A 4 6.69 20.46 2.14
CA VAL A 4 7.35 21.12 3.27
C VAL A 4 6.36 22.07 3.92
N LYS A 5 6.14 21.89 5.22
CA LYS A 5 5.40 22.83 6.07
C LYS A 5 6.38 23.52 6.99
N ILE A 6 6.43 24.84 6.89
CA ILE A 6 7.17 25.72 7.79
C ILE A 6 6.17 26.33 8.78
N THR A 7 6.48 26.32 10.07
CA THR A 7 5.72 27.04 11.10
C THR A 7 6.66 27.93 11.87
N ALA A 8 6.40 29.23 11.86
CA ALA A 8 7.26 30.25 12.44
C ALA A 8 6.42 31.48 12.86
N GLY A 9 7.04 32.37 13.62
CA GLY A 9 6.45 33.66 13.97
C GLY A 9 6.42 34.67 12.83
N MET A 10 5.92 35.86 13.16
CA MET A 10 5.94 37.02 12.25
C MET A 10 7.34 37.57 11.99
N ASP A 11 8.32 37.13 12.77
CA ASP A 11 9.74 37.45 12.70
C ASP A 11 10.51 36.62 11.65
N MET A 12 9.87 35.62 11.03
CA MET A 12 10.51 34.82 9.97
C MET A 12 10.84 35.69 8.75
N ALA A 13 12.12 35.68 8.36
CA ALA A 13 12.59 36.39 7.18
C ALA A 13 12.37 35.58 5.90
N ILE A 14 12.23 36.28 4.77
CA ILE A 14 12.12 35.63 3.45
C ILE A 14 13.39 34.81 3.12
N GLY A 15 14.56 35.26 3.56
CA GLY A 15 15.81 34.54 3.36
C GLY A 15 15.82 33.17 4.05
N GLU A 16 15.24 33.06 5.24
CA GLU A 16 15.13 31.78 5.96
C GLU A 16 14.16 30.83 5.24
N PHE A 17 13.05 31.36 4.70
CA PHE A 17 12.12 30.59 3.88
C PHE A 17 12.81 30.03 2.62
N GLU A 18 13.58 30.88 1.92
CA GLU A 18 14.34 30.48 0.73
C GLU A 18 15.41 29.45 1.08
N GLU A 19 16.13 29.62 2.20
CA GLU A 19 17.17 28.70 2.64
C GLU A 19 16.58 27.30 2.91
N VAL A 20 15.46 27.21 3.62
CA VAL A 20 14.77 25.93 3.86
C VAL A 20 14.32 25.29 2.54
N GLY A 21 13.69 26.06 1.66
CA GLY A 21 13.22 25.57 0.36
C GLY A 21 14.35 25.04 -0.52
N ASN A 22 15.43 25.82 -0.64
CA ASN A 22 16.62 25.46 -1.43
C ASN A 22 17.34 24.25 -0.83
N THR A 23 17.44 24.18 0.50
CA THR A 23 18.05 23.03 1.19
C THR A 23 17.28 21.75 0.87
N VAL A 24 15.96 21.74 1.05
CA VAL A 24 15.14 20.55 0.74
C VAL A 24 15.24 20.19 -0.75
N LYS A 25 15.21 21.17 -1.64
CA LYS A 25 15.36 20.94 -3.09
C LYS A 25 16.70 20.31 -3.45
N SER A 26 17.79 20.69 -2.78
CA SER A 26 19.14 20.13 -3.03
C SER A 26 19.26 18.65 -2.69
N PHE A 27 18.43 18.14 -1.77
CA PHE A 27 18.36 16.72 -1.42
C PHE A 27 17.29 15.97 -2.21
N ALA A 28 16.44 16.67 -2.96
CA ALA A 28 15.41 16.08 -3.78
C ALA A 28 15.98 15.58 -5.10
N SER A 29 15.28 14.63 -5.74
CA SER A 29 15.54 14.29 -7.14
C SER A 29 15.20 15.50 -8.04
N ASP A 30 15.94 15.67 -9.15
CA ASP A 30 15.68 16.74 -10.13
C ASP A 30 14.25 16.70 -10.69
N GLU A 31 13.69 15.49 -10.80
CA GLU A 31 12.32 15.24 -11.27
C GLU A 31 11.26 15.35 -10.16
N ALA A 32 11.67 15.57 -8.90
CA ALA A 32 10.74 15.66 -7.79
C ALA A 32 10.14 17.07 -7.67
N THR A 33 8.81 17.14 -7.70
CA THR A 33 8.10 18.37 -7.32
C THR A 33 8.22 18.60 -5.81
N VAL A 34 8.72 19.79 -5.44
CA VAL A 34 8.79 20.27 -4.06
C VAL A 34 7.77 21.40 -3.88
N VAL A 35 6.87 21.24 -2.91
CA VAL A 35 5.89 22.26 -2.53
C VAL A 35 6.20 22.74 -1.12
N VAL A 36 6.40 24.05 -0.95
CA VAL A 36 6.70 24.67 0.34
C VAL A 36 5.52 25.55 0.75
N GLY A 37 5.03 25.36 1.96
CA GLY A 37 3.98 26.17 2.56
C GLY A 37 4.36 26.62 3.96
N THR A 38 3.82 27.76 4.39
CA THR A 38 4.12 28.38 5.68
C THR A 38 2.83 28.58 6.48
N VAL A 39 2.91 28.38 7.79
CA VAL A 39 1.89 28.72 8.78
C VAL A 39 2.50 29.71 9.75
N ILE A 40 1.80 30.80 10.02
CA ILE A 40 2.22 31.82 10.97
C ILE A 40 1.64 31.50 12.35
N ASP A 41 2.50 31.40 13.35
CA ASP A 41 2.16 31.18 14.76
C ASP A 41 2.79 32.29 15.60
N GLN A 42 1.97 33.21 16.14
CA GLN A 42 2.47 34.38 16.86
C GLN A 42 3.16 34.06 18.18
N ASP A 43 2.91 32.88 18.76
CA ASP A 43 3.56 32.45 20.00
C ASP A 43 4.98 31.90 19.75
N MET A 44 5.31 31.60 18.49
CA MET A 44 6.65 31.18 18.09
C MET A 44 7.52 32.42 17.83
N LYS A 45 8.42 32.73 18.76
CA LYS A 45 9.42 33.80 18.60
C LYS A 45 10.82 33.21 18.47
N ASP A 46 11.61 33.73 17.55
CA ASP A 46 13.00 33.36 17.24
C ASP A 46 13.16 31.84 17.01
N LYS A 47 12.08 31.17 16.57
CA LYS A 47 11.99 29.71 16.43
C LYS A 47 11.15 29.34 15.22
N MET A 48 11.53 28.25 14.59
CA MET A 48 10.83 27.67 13.45
C MET A 48 10.73 26.14 13.60
N ARG A 49 9.62 25.58 13.12
CA ARG A 49 9.43 24.14 12.97
C ARG A 49 9.22 23.81 11.50
N VAL A 50 10.08 22.94 10.98
CA VAL A 50 9.97 22.44 9.61
C VAL A 50 9.48 20.99 9.68
N THR A 51 8.38 20.71 8.98
CA THR A 51 7.86 19.36 8.79
C THR A 51 7.99 19.00 7.32
N VAL A 52 8.63 17.87 7.02
CA VAL A 52 8.83 17.40 5.65
C VAL A 52 8.10 16.09 5.46
N VAL A 53 7.35 15.98 4.37
CA VAL A 53 6.66 14.76 3.94
C VAL A 53 7.17 14.37 2.57
N ALA A 54 7.87 13.25 2.49
CA ALA A 54 8.33 12.66 1.23
C ALA A 54 7.27 11.68 0.69
N THR A 55 6.88 11.87 -0.57
CA THR A 55 5.87 11.06 -1.27
C THR A 55 6.42 10.51 -2.57
N GLY A 56 5.75 9.51 -3.15
CA GLY A 56 6.27 8.81 -4.32
C GLY A 56 7.47 7.93 -4.00
N LEU A 57 7.57 7.48 -2.75
CA LEU A 57 8.53 6.46 -2.34
C LEU A 57 8.01 5.09 -2.79
N GLY A 58 8.82 4.36 -3.55
CA GLY A 58 8.44 3.10 -4.19
C GLY A 58 8.20 3.27 -5.69
N GLY A 59 9.25 3.04 -6.48
CA GLY A 59 9.20 2.98 -7.94
C GLY A 59 9.72 1.62 -8.42
N GLN A 60 8.87 0.93 -9.18
CA GLN A 60 8.99 -0.42 -9.71
C GLN A 60 8.77 -1.54 -8.69
N ASN A 61 7.64 -2.22 -8.90
CA ASN A 61 7.29 -3.53 -8.41
C ASN A 61 8.56 -4.41 -8.37
N VAL A 62 9.16 -4.57 -7.19
CA VAL A 62 10.14 -5.63 -6.98
C VAL A 62 9.32 -6.89 -7.16
N GLN A 63 9.27 -7.42 -8.39
CA GLN A 63 8.75 -8.75 -8.64
C GLN A 63 9.52 -9.63 -7.69
N ARG A 64 8.87 -10.05 -6.60
CA ARG A 64 9.36 -11.13 -5.78
C ARG A 64 9.45 -12.30 -6.75
N GLN A 65 10.66 -12.58 -7.21
CA GLN A 65 10.95 -13.85 -7.82
C GLN A 65 10.86 -14.84 -6.67
N ASP A 66 9.67 -15.39 -6.47
CA ASP A 66 9.52 -16.53 -5.60
C ASP A 66 10.47 -17.61 -6.14
N PRO A 67 11.43 -18.10 -5.33
CA PRO A 67 12.35 -19.11 -5.79
C PRO A 67 11.56 -20.32 -6.28
N PRO A 68 11.94 -20.94 -7.41
CA PRO A 68 11.20 -22.09 -7.94
C PRO A 68 11.19 -23.20 -6.90
N VAL A 69 10.00 -23.45 -6.36
CA VAL A 69 9.75 -24.53 -5.40
C VAL A 69 10.00 -25.84 -6.14
N HIS A 70 11.14 -26.46 -5.88
CA HIS A 70 11.44 -27.79 -6.41
C HIS A 70 10.63 -28.80 -5.60
N LEU A 71 9.52 -29.25 -6.17
CA LEU A 71 8.77 -30.39 -5.68
C LEU A 71 9.67 -31.63 -5.76
N VAL A 72 10.28 -32.00 -4.63
CA VAL A 72 11.02 -33.26 -4.52
C VAL A 72 10.00 -34.39 -4.51
N GLN A 73 9.79 -35.01 -5.67
CA GLN A 73 8.90 -36.16 -5.80
C GLN A 73 9.57 -37.35 -5.10
N HIS A 74 9.11 -37.65 -3.89
CA HIS A 74 9.59 -38.79 -3.13
C HIS A 74 9.14 -40.06 -3.85
N ARG A 75 10.02 -40.63 -4.67
CA ARG A 75 9.77 -41.90 -5.35
C ARG A 75 9.80 -43.00 -4.30
N VAL A 76 8.62 -43.48 -3.93
CA VAL A 76 8.48 -44.71 -3.13
C VAL A 76 9.05 -45.84 -3.97
N VAL A 77 10.27 -46.29 -3.64
CA VAL A 77 10.85 -47.50 -4.21
C VAL A 77 10.21 -48.67 -3.48
N GLY A 78 9.26 -49.31 -4.14
CA GLY A 78 8.63 -50.52 -3.62
C GLY A 78 7.49 -51.02 -4.49
N GLY A 79 7.79 -52.03 -5.31
CA GLY A 79 6.81 -53.01 -5.77
C GLY A 79 6.25 -52.78 -7.17
N ASP A 80 6.69 -53.64 -8.10
CA ASP A 80 6.14 -53.85 -9.42
C ASP A 80 4.64 -54.17 -9.38
N ILE A 81 3.78 -53.38 -10.03
CA ILE A 81 2.59 -53.90 -10.75
C ILE A 81 2.30 -52.97 -11.95
N ALA A 82 2.38 -53.53 -13.15
CA ALA A 82 1.65 -53.08 -14.35
C ALA A 82 1.17 -54.36 -15.08
N PRO A 83 0.23 -54.31 -16.05
CA PRO A 83 -0.57 -53.19 -16.55
C PRO A 83 -2.08 -53.51 -16.61
N GLY A 84 -2.94 -52.50 -16.80
CA GLY A 84 -4.39 -52.73 -16.93
C GLY A 84 -5.17 -51.64 -17.68
N ARG A 85 -5.36 -51.90 -18.98
CA ARG A 85 -6.46 -51.47 -19.88
C ARG A 85 -6.51 -50.04 -20.42
N GLU A 86 -6.28 -49.96 -21.73
CA GLU A 86 -6.83 -48.98 -22.67
C GLU A 86 -8.34 -49.18 -22.87
N ALA A 87 -9.11 -48.10 -22.96
CA ALA A 87 -10.30 -47.95 -23.82
C ALA A 87 -10.81 -46.49 -23.78
N ALA A 88 -11.44 -46.09 -24.89
CA ALA A 88 -11.56 -44.74 -25.39
C ALA A 88 -12.86 -43.99 -25.02
N GLU A 89 -12.86 -42.69 -25.35
CA GLU A 89 -13.96 -41.84 -25.84
C GLU A 89 -15.22 -41.55 -24.98
N GLY A 90 -15.45 -40.25 -24.74
CA GLY A 90 -16.65 -39.59 -25.27
C GLY A 90 -17.78 -39.16 -24.31
N ALA A 91 -18.17 -37.89 -24.46
CA ALA A 91 -19.51 -37.30 -24.28
C ALA A 91 -19.98 -36.77 -22.90
N VAL A 92 -20.08 -35.43 -22.87
CA VAL A 92 -21.08 -34.52 -22.28
C VAL A 92 -22.31 -35.10 -21.54
N ALA A 93 -22.61 -34.59 -20.34
CA ALA A 93 -23.81 -33.75 -20.04
C ALA A 93 -24.15 -33.65 -18.51
N ALA A 94 -24.42 -32.40 -18.10
CA ALA A 94 -25.43 -31.92 -17.14
C ALA A 94 -25.45 -32.34 -15.64
N GLU A 95 -24.97 -31.41 -14.80
CA GLU A 95 -25.73 -30.62 -13.80
C GLU A 95 -26.61 -31.30 -12.73
N SER A 96 -26.28 -31.06 -11.45
CA SER A 96 -27.28 -30.72 -10.43
C SER A 96 -26.67 -29.93 -9.26
N VAL A 97 -26.98 -28.63 -9.26
CA VAL A 97 -27.39 -27.79 -8.13
C VAL A 97 -27.11 -28.35 -6.72
N ILE A 98 -26.19 -27.73 -5.98
CA ILE A 98 -26.32 -27.63 -4.52
C ILE A 98 -26.29 -26.15 -4.12
N GLN A 99 -27.37 -25.86 -3.42
CA GLN A 99 -27.94 -24.62 -2.94
C GLN A 99 -27.06 -23.92 -1.89
N GLU A 100 -26.96 -22.59 -1.99
CA GLU A 100 -26.52 -21.70 -0.92
C GLU A 100 -27.36 -21.92 0.36
N LYS A 101 -26.75 -21.86 1.56
CA LYS A 101 -26.72 -20.64 2.42
C LYS A 101 -26.11 -20.90 3.81
N SER A 102 -24.99 -20.24 4.09
CA SER A 102 -24.64 -19.63 5.39
C SER A 102 -23.50 -18.64 5.13
N ALA A 103 -23.81 -17.44 4.66
CA ALA A 103 -24.13 -16.26 5.48
C ALA A 103 -22.98 -15.82 6.38
N ARG A 104 -22.17 -14.87 5.87
CA ARG A 104 -21.58 -13.72 6.59
C ARG A 104 -20.82 -12.81 5.62
N VAL A 105 -21.51 -12.30 4.60
CA VAL A 105 -21.03 -11.14 3.84
C VAL A 105 -22.24 -10.24 3.65
N GLY A 106 -22.46 -9.39 4.66
CA GLY A 106 -23.55 -8.43 4.68
C GLY A 106 -23.14 -7.15 3.96
N ASN A 107 -24.03 -6.69 3.10
CA ASN A 107 -24.07 -5.40 2.41
C ASN A 107 -23.94 -4.13 3.31
N GLY A 108 -23.54 -4.26 4.58
CA GLY A 108 -23.38 -3.13 5.51
C GLY A 108 -22.02 -2.44 5.45
N ASN A 109 -21.18 -2.77 4.47
CA ASN A 109 -19.80 -2.27 4.40
C ASN A 109 -19.65 -0.97 3.61
N LEU A 110 -20.73 -0.44 3.02
CA LEU A 110 -20.73 0.85 2.32
C LEU A 110 -20.92 2.00 3.32
N ASP A 111 -21.83 1.86 4.27
CA ASP A 111 -22.07 2.85 5.33
C ASP A 111 -20.86 2.98 6.30
N TYR A 112 -20.05 1.92 6.40
CA TYR A 112 -18.78 1.95 7.16
C TYR A 112 -17.77 2.93 6.54
N LEU A 113 -17.86 3.21 5.24
CA LEU A 113 -16.92 4.09 4.54
C LEU A 113 -17.24 5.58 4.76
N ASP A 114 -18.51 5.91 5.02
CA ASP A 114 -18.99 7.28 5.20
C ASP A 114 -18.71 7.87 6.59
N ILE A 115 -18.39 7.02 7.57
CA ILE A 115 -17.99 7.46 8.90
C ILE A 115 -16.49 7.78 8.88
N PRO A 116 -16.06 9.02 9.22
CA PRO A 116 -14.65 9.36 9.34
C PRO A 116 -13.91 8.38 10.25
N ALA A 117 -12.67 8.04 9.89
CA ALA A 117 -11.92 6.95 10.54
C ALA A 117 -11.79 7.10 12.07
N PHE A 118 -11.82 8.32 12.60
CA PHE A 118 -11.71 8.60 14.03
C PHE A 118 -12.98 8.28 14.85
N LEU A 119 -14.15 8.18 14.22
CA LEU A 119 -15.44 7.89 14.89
C LEU A 119 -15.77 6.39 14.94
N ARG A 120 -15.06 5.55 14.19
CA ARG A 120 -15.36 4.11 14.09
C ARG A 120 -14.97 3.31 15.35
N ARG A 121 -14.12 3.88 16.22
CA ARG A 121 -13.50 3.17 17.37
C ARG A 121 -14.17 3.44 18.73
N GLN A 122 -15.19 4.29 18.79
CA GLN A 122 -15.87 4.62 20.05
C GLN A 122 -17.18 3.83 20.26
N ALA A 123 -17.59 3.03 19.28
CA ALA A 123 -18.83 2.25 19.29
C ALA A 123 -18.61 0.75 19.57
N ASP A 124 -17.39 0.36 19.91
CA ASP A 124 -16.99 -0.98 20.41
C ASP A 124 -16.50 -0.87 21.86
#